data_AF-A0A959FEW8-F1
#
_entry.id   AF-A0A959FEW8-F1
#
_cell.length_a   1.000
_cell.length_b   1.000
_cell.length_c   1.000
_cell.angle_alpha   90.00
_cell.angle_beta   90.00
_cell.angle_gamma   90.00
#
_symmetry.space_group_name_H-M   'P 1'
#
loop_
_entity.id
_entity.type
_entity.pdbx_description
1 polymer ?
#
loop_
_entity_poly.entity_id
_entity_poly.type
_entity_poly.pdbx_seq_one_letter_code
_entity_poly.pdbx_strand_id
1 'polypeptide(L)'
;MHTEIHLLIRQLEELYNGKNWVAVGAEPLLDAIDAGTAVQQKLSGRHSALEILQHMNAWRIFLLKKLQGEVDFDLTPDTNWVYHETLYDELWEEAVMEFKSLHIRIIEEL
;
A
#
# COMPACT_ATOMS: atom_id res chain seq x y z
N MET A 1 -21.33 15.03 10.28
CA MET A 1 -20.35 14.86 9.19
C MET A 1 -18.92 14.75 9.69
N HIS A 2 -18.42 15.61 10.59
CA HIS A 2 -17.04 15.45 11.11
C HIS A 2 -16.76 14.08 11.76
N THR A 3 -17.72 13.50 12.49
CA THR A 3 -17.50 12.25 13.23
C THR A 3 -17.11 11.07 12.34
N GLU A 4 -17.68 10.95 11.14
CA GLU A 4 -17.44 9.80 10.24
C GLU A 4 -16.04 9.85 9.63
N ILE A 5 -15.58 11.03 9.18
CA ILE A 5 -14.21 11.20 8.67
C ILE A 5 -13.18 10.90 9.76
N HIS A 6 -13.38 11.40 10.98
CA HIS A 6 -12.47 11.10 12.10
C HIS A 6 -12.45 9.60 12.44
N LEU A 7 -13.58 8.89 12.30
CA LEU A 7 -13.63 7.44 12.48
C LEU A 7 -12.83 6.71 11.39
N LEU A 8 -12.94 7.14 10.13
CA LEU A 8 -12.17 6.57 9.02
C LEU A 8 -10.66 6.82 9.18
N ILE A 9 -10.26 8.04 9.53
CA ILE A 9 -8.86 8.39 9.85
C ILE A 9 -8.34 7.47 10.97
N ARG A 10 -9.11 7.32 12.06
CA ARG A 10 -8.72 6.45 13.17
C ARG A 10 -8.54 5.00 12.72
N GLN A 11 -9.45 4.48 11.91
CA GLN A 11 -9.36 3.11 11.38
C GLN A 11 -8.15 2.93 10.46
N LEU A 12 -7.84 3.91 9.61
CA LEU A 12 -6.66 3.88 8.75
C LEU A 12 -5.37 3.88 9.56
N GLU A 13 -5.27 4.72 10.58
CA GLU A 13 -4.14 4.72 11.53
C GLU A 13 -4.03 3.39 12.29
N GLU A 14 -5.14 2.87 12.82
CA GLU A 14 -5.18 1.59 13.54
C GLU A 14 -4.74 0.40 12.68
N LEU A 15 -5.04 0.42 11.37
CA LEU A 15 -4.56 -0.58 10.41
C LEU A 15 -3.09 -0.38 10.03
N TYR A 16 -2.63 0.87 9.98
CA TYR A 16 -1.26 1.21 9.56
C TYR A 16 -0.23 0.94 10.66
N ASN A 17 -0.40 1.51 11.85
CA ASN A 17 0.56 1.44 12.96
C ASN A 17 -0.06 0.96 14.29
N GLY A 18 -1.37 0.72 14.33
CA GLY A 18 -2.08 0.37 15.56
C GLY A 18 -1.74 -1.03 16.08
N LYS A 19 -1.77 -1.16 17.42
CA LYS A 19 -1.89 -2.46 18.09
C LYS A 19 -3.34 -2.93 17.99
N ASN A 20 -3.74 -3.39 16.82
CA ASN A 20 -5.08 -3.96 16.67
C ASN A 20 -5.12 -5.36 17.33
N TRP A 21 -6.30 -5.75 17.83
CA TRP A 21 -6.46 -6.93 18.68
C TRP A 21 -6.22 -8.29 17.98
N VAL A 22 -5.97 -8.28 16.66
CA VAL A 22 -5.86 -9.50 15.82
C VAL A 22 -4.56 -9.55 14.99
N ALA A 23 -3.83 -8.44 14.81
CA ALA A 23 -2.70 -8.40 13.88
C ALA A 23 -1.59 -7.40 14.26
N VAL A 24 -0.50 -7.52 13.51
CA VAL A 24 0.56 -6.51 13.41
C VAL A 24 0.09 -5.45 12.42
N GLY A 25 0.27 -4.16 12.72
CA GLY A 25 -0.02 -3.08 11.77
C GLY A 25 0.78 -3.22 10.47
N ALA A 26 0.31 -2.61 9.38
CA ALA A 26 0.97 -2.71 8.08
C ALA A 26 2.45 -2.27 8.14
N GLU A 27 2.76 -1.15 8.77
CA GLU A 27 4.14 -0.65 8.87
C GLU A 27 5.11 -1.64 9.56
N PRO A 28 4.84 -2.10 10.80
CA PRO A 28 5.73 -3.07 11.44
C PRO A 28 5.78 -4.44 10.74
N LEU A 29 4.73 -4.81 9.98
CA LEU A 29 4.76 -6.03 9.17
C LEU A 29 5.72 -5.86 7.97
N LEU A 30 5.63 -4.74 7.28
CA LEU A 30 6.49 -4.44 6.12
C LEU A 30 7.96 -4.33 6.54
N ASP A 31 8.23 -3.67 7.67
CA ASP A 31 9.60 -3.52 8.21
C ASP A 31 10.22 -4.87 8.64
N ALA A 32 9.42 -5.91 8.84
CA ALA A 32 9.89 -7.25 9.24
C ALA A 32 10.21 -8.18 8.04
N ILE A 33 9.90 -7.77 6.81
CA ILE A 33 10.12 -8.58 5.60
C ILE A 33 11.45 -8.17 4.95
N ASP A 34 12.31 -9.16 4.70
CA ASP A 34 13.55 -9.00 3.93
C ASP A 34 13.26 -8.80 2.43
N ALA A 35 13.98 -7.86 1.79
CA ALA A 35 13.81 -7.50 0.38
C ALA A 35 13.99 -8.71 -0.57
N GLY A 36 15.03 -9.52 -0.34
CA GLY A 36 15.31 -10.70 -1.16
C GLY A 36 14.19 -11.75 -1.08
N THR A 37 13.55 -11.88 0.09
CA THR A 37 12.33 -12.67 0.27
C THR A 37 11.13 -12.04 -0.41
N ALA A 38 10.99 -10.71 -0.35
CA ALA A 38 9.80 -10.00 -0.82
C ALA A 38 9.61 -10.12 -2.33
N VAL A 39 10.71 -10.14 -3.08
CA VAL A 39 10.70 -10.26 -4.55
C VAL A 39 10.45 -11.71 -5.03
N GLN A 40 10.62 -12.71 -4.16
CA GLN A 40 10.45 -14.11 -4.54
C GLN A 40 8.98 -14.54 -4.58
N GLN A 41 8.59 -15.18 -5.69
CA GLN A 41 7.33 -15.94 -5.77
C GLN A 41 7.48 -17.29 -5.06
N LYS A 42 7.28 -17.30 -3.73
CA LYS A 42 7.43 -18.51 -2.90
C LYS A 42 6.36 -19.58 -3.17
N LEU A 43 5.22 -19.19 -3.75
CA LEU A 43 4.11 -20.10 -4.08
C LEU A 43 3.80 -20.00 -5.57
N SER A 44 3.81 -21.15 -6.24
CA SER A 44 3.51 -21.22 -7.68
C SER A 44 2.12 -20.63 -7.99
N GLY A 45 2.06 -19.73 -8.97
CA GLY A 45 0.82 -19.07 -9.39
C GLY A 45 0.29 -18.04 -8.39
N ARG A 46 1.11 -17.57 -7.46
CA ARG A 46 0.76 -16.49 -6.51
C ARG A 46 1.71 -15.32 -6.65
N HIS A 47 1.19 -14.14 -6.37
CA HIS A 47 1.97 -12.91 -6.30
C HIS A 47 2.99 -12.95 -5.15
N SER A 48 4.16 -12.38 -5.39
CA SER A 48 5.17 -12.09 -4.37
C SER A 48 4.69 -11.00 -3.41
N ALA A 49 5.42 -10.79 -2.31
CA ALA A 49 5.08 -9.71 -1.39
C ALA A 49 5.26 -8.34 -2.06
N LEU A 50 6.27 -8.19 -2.92
CA LEU A 50 6.47 -7.00 -3.74
C LEU A 50 5.25 -6.71 -4.63
N GLU A 51 4.80 -7.71 -5.40
CA GLU A 51 3.67 -7.56 -6.32
C GLU A 51 2.38 -7.17 -5.55
N ILE A 52 2.17 -7.76 -4.37
CA ILE A 52 1.03 -7.41 -3.50
C ILE A 52 1.15 -5.98 -2.98
N LEU A 53 2.33 -5.56 -2.51
CA LEU A 53 2.53 -4.20 -1.99
C LEU A 53 2.34 -3.14 -3.09
N GLN A 54 2.86 -3.39 -4.29
CA GLN A 54 2.68 -2.48 -5.43
C GLN A 54 1.22 -2.39 -5.86
N HIS A 55 0.49 -3.51 -5.83
CA HIS A 55 -0.95 -3.50 -6.04
C HIS A 55 -1.68 -2.65 -4.99
N MET A 56 -1.30 -2.76 -3.71
CA MET A 56 -1.85 -1.90 -2.66
C MET A 56 -1.51 -0.42 -2.88
N ASN A 57 -0.30 -0.10 -3.33
CA ASN A 57 0.09 1.27 -3.68
C ASN A 57 -0.76 1.81 -4.84
N ALA A 58 -1.02 1.02 -5.87
CA ALA A 58 -1.89 1.42 -6.99
C ALA A 58 -3.28 1.86 -6.51
N TRP A 59 -3.91 1.09 -5.61
CA TRP A 59 -5.22 1.45 -5.04
C TRP A 59 -5.17 2.64 -4.08
N ARG A 60 -4.05 2.83 -3.36
CA ARG A 60 -3.82 4.03 -2.54
C ARG A 60 -3.65 5.28 -3.42
N ILE A 61 -2.92 5.18 -4.53
CA ILE A 61 -2.80 6.24 -5.54
C ILE A 61 -4.18 6.57 -6.10
N PHE A 62 -4.97 5.55 -6.46
CA PHE A 62 -6.35 5.74 -6.91
C PHE A 62 -7.17 6.54 -5.89
N LEU A 63 -7.17 6.14 -4.62
CA LEU A 63 -7.89 6.86 -3.57
C LEU A 63 -7.41 8.31 -3.46
N LEU A 64 -6.10 8.53 -3.40
CA LEU A 64 -5.52 9.86 -3.29
C LEU A 64 -5.92 10.76 -4.48
N LYS A 65 -5.91 10.22 -5.69
CA LYS A 65 -6.35 10.92 -6.90
C LYS A 65 -7.82 11.34 -6.82
N LYS A 66 -8.69 10.45 -6.32
CA LYS A 66 -10.10 10.79 -6.08
C LYS A 66 -10.26 11.89 -5.04
N LEU A 67 -9.52 11.84 -3.93
CA LEU A 67 -9.56 12.87 -2.88
C LEU A 67 -9.10 14.24 -3.43
N GLN A 68 -8.13 14.25 -4.34
CA GLN A 68 -7.62 15.45 -5.01
C GLN A 68 -8.54 16.00 -6.12
N GLY A 69 -9.73 15.41 -6.30
CA GLY A 69 -10.73 15.87 -7.27
C GLY A 69 -10.60 15.29 -8.67
N GLU A 70 -9.66 14.36 -8.92
CA GLU A 70 -9.56 13.63 -10.19
C GLU A 70 -10.61 12.50 -10.25
N VAL A 71 -11.89 12.88 -10.30
CA VAL A 71 -13.03 11.95 -10.19
C VAL A 71 -13.11 10.91 -11.31
N ASP A 72 -12.49 11.15 -12.45
CA ASP A 72 -12.45 10.23 -13.59
C ASP A 72 -11.19 9.34 -13.62
N PHE A 73 -10.25 9.54 -12.68
CA PHE A 73 -9.04 8.72 -12.60
C PHE A 73 -9.39 7.25 -12.31
N ASP A 74 -8.85 6.31 -13.07
CA ASP A 74 -9.06 4.88 -12.83
C ASP A 74 -7.78 4.09 -13.13
N LEU A 75 -7.68 2.89 -12.55
CA LEU A 75 -6.58 1.99 -12.80
C LEU A 75 -6.84 1.16 -14.06
N THR A 76 -5.85 1.05 -14.93
CA THR A 76 -5.83 0.07 -16.02
C THR A 76 -5.26 -1.25 -15.49
N PRO A 77 -5.41 -2.38 -16.21
CA PRO A 77 -4.78 -3.63 -15.80
C PRO A 77 -3.27 -3.49 -15.53
N ASP A 78 -2.57 -2.70 -16.35
CA ASP A 78 -1.11 -2.49 -16.24
C ASP A 78 -0.72 -1.58 -15.07
N THR A 79 -1.58 -0.62 -14.68
CA THR A 79 -1.31 0.22 -13.50
C THR A 79 -1.82 -0.40 -12.20
N ASN A 80 -2.74 -1.36 -12.29
CA ASN A 80 -3.24 -2.15 -11.16
C ASN A 80 -2.26 -3.25 -10.74
N TRP A 81 -1.51 -3.81 -11.70
CA TRP A 81 -0.49 -4.84 -11.48
C TRP A 81 0.79 -4.48 -12.22
N VAL A 82 1.75 -3.89 -11.50
CA VAL A 82 3.03 -3.47 -12.08
C VAL A 82 3.86 -4.69 -12.43
N TYR A 83 4.25 -4.79 -13.71
CA TYR A 83 5.17 -5.80 -14.20
C TYR A 83 6.61 -5.27 -14.17
N HIS A 84 7.54 -6.10 -13.67
CA HIS A 84 8.97 -5.83 -13.70
C HIS A 84 9.67 -6.85 -14.59
N GLU A 85 10.38 -6.37 -15.62
CA GLU A 85 11.22 -7.24 -16.46
C GLU A 85 12.41 -7.81 -15.67
N THR A 86 12.90 -7.07 -14.68
CA THR A 86 14.01 -7.46 -13.80
C THR A 86 13.68 -7.11 -12.37
N LEU A 87 13.89 -8.06 -11.46
CA LEU A 87 13.69 -7.88 -10.03
C LEU A 87 15.04 -7.62 -9.35
N TYR A 88 15.07 -6.60 -8.49
CA TYR A 88 16.19 -6.26 -7.62
C TYR A 88 15.65 -5.82 -6.26
N ASP A 89 16.48 -5.94 -5.22
CA ASP A 89 16.04 -5.81 -3.82
C ASP A 89 15.48 -4.40 -3.53
N GLU A 90 16.03 -3.36 -4.16
CA GLU A 90 15.62 -1.97 -3.95
C GLU A 90 14.15 -1.71 -4.38
N LEU A 91 13.56 -2.54 -5.26
CA LEU A 91 12.13 -2.43 -5.61
C LEU A 91 11.22 -2.60 -4.39
N TRP A 92 11.60 -3.44 -3.43
CA TRP A 92 10.85 -3.61 -2.20
C TRP A 92 10.89 -2.35 -1.34
N GLU A 93 12.08 -1.78 -1.18
CA GLU A 93 12.30 -0.59 -0.37
C GLU A 93 11.59 0.63 -0.97
N GLU A 94 11.63 0.76 -2.29
CA GLU A 94 10.86 1.77 -3.03
C GLU A 94 9.35 1.61 -2.80
N ALA A 95 8.82 0.39 -2.94
CA ALA A 95 7.40 0.12 -2.72
C ALA A 95 6.97 0.39 -1.27
N VAL A 96 7.82 0.07 -0.29
CA VAL A 96 7.58 0.38 1.12
C VAL A 96 7.60 1.89 1.35
N MET A 97 8.61 2.61 0.86
CA MET A 97 8.67 4.08 0.99
C MET A 97 7.44 4.76 0.37
N GLU A 98 7.01 4.29 -0.80
CA GLU A 98 5.81 4.79 -1.46
C GLU A 98 4.55 4.51 -0.63
N PHE A 99 4.40 3.29 -0.07
CA PHE A 99 3.28 2.94 0.79
C PHE A 99 3.17 3.87 2.01
N LYS A 100 4.30 4.13 2.69
CA LYS A 100 4.36 5.04 3.85
C LYS A 100 4.02 6.48 3.45
N SER A 101 4.57 6.96 2.33
CA SER A 101 4.28 8.31 1.82
C SER A 101 2.81 8.48 1.44
N LEU A 102 2.23 7.50 0.75
CA LEU A 102 0.82 7.52 0.36
C LEU A 102 -0.10 7.53 1.58
N HIS A 103 0.25 6.80 2.64
CA HIS A 103 -0.51 6.83 3.89
C HIS A 103 -0.60 8.25 4.45
N ILE A 104 0.53 8.94 4.63
CA ILE A 104 0.57 10.32 5.12
C ILE A 104 -0.28 11.24 4.25
N ARG A 105 -0.09 11.18 2.93
CA ARG A 105 -0.81 12.04 1.97
C ARG A 105 -2.32 11.80 1.97
N ILE A 106 -2.76 10.55 2.13
CA ILE A 106 -4.19 10.23 2.23
C ILE A 106 -4.79 10.82 3.50
N ILE A 107 -4.09 10.73 4.63
CA ILE A 107 -4.57 11.30 5.90
C ILE A 107 -4.63 12.83 5.84
N GLU A 108 -3.70 13.49 5.13
CA GLU A 108 -3.71 14.95 4.94
C GLU A 108 -4.88 15.46 4.07
N GLU A 109 -5.41 14.63 3.18
CA GLU A 109 -6.50 14.98 2.26
C GLU A 109 -7.91 14.63 2.81
N LEU A 110 -7.99 13.96 3.97
CA LEU A 110 -9.24 13.57 4.65
C LEU A 110 -9.65 14.59 5.72
#